data_AF-A0AAE1NB04-F1
#
_entry.id   AF-A0AAE1NB04-F1
#
_cell.length_a   1.000
_cell.length_b   1.000
_cell.length_c   1.000
_cell.angle_alpha   90.00
_cell.angle_beta   90.00
_cell.angle_gamma   90.00
#
_symmetry.space_group_name_H-M   'P 1'
#
loop_
_entity.id
_entity.type
_entity.pdbx_description
1 polymer ?
#
loop_
_entity_poly.entity_id
_entity_poly.type
_entity_poly.pdbx_seq_one_letter_code
_entity_poly.pdbx_strand_id
1 'polypeptide(L)'
;MKPDLFVQCIANGSYNGPFFVTRFREALFHFSALYDMYDTLVPRENQWRLMLEKEMYGRAAMNVVACEGLERVERPETYKQWQARVSRAGFKQLPLNRELMAKFRDKIEAWYHKDFLFDEDSNWMLQGWKGRILYASTCWVPA
;
A
#
# COMPACT_ATOMS: atom_id res chain seq x y z
N MET A 1 0.17 20.35 -15.99
CA MET A 1 -1.23 19.86 -15.98
C MET A 1 -1.96 20.51 -14.80
N LYS A 2 -3.25 20.82 -14.95
CA LYS A 2 -4.13 21.34 -13.87
C LYS A 2 -5.32 20.38 -13.75
N PRO A 3 -5.17 19.25 -13.02
CA PRO A 3 -6.26 18.27 -12.92
C PRO A 3 -7.37 18.80 -12.01
N ASP A 4 -8.63 18.54 -12.34
CA ASP A 4 -9.75 18.86 -11.45
C ASP A 4 -9.80 17.92 -10.23
N LEU A 5 -9.26 16.72 -10.37
CA LEU A 5 -9.15 15.71 -9.32
C LEU A 5 -7.89 14.86 -9.55
N PHE A 6 -7.13 14.64 -8.49
CA PHE A 6 -6.00 13.71 -8.47
C PHE A 6 -6.29 12.60 -7.46
N VAL A 7 -6.57 11.39 -7.98
CA VAL A 7 -6.75 10.19 -7.18
C VAL A 7 -5.40 9.51 -7.01
N GLN A 8 -5.00 9.26 -5.77
CA GLN A 8 -3.71 8.68 -5.44
C GLN A 8 -3.91 7.35 -4.71
N CYS A 9 -3.27 6.30 -5.21
CA CYS A 9 -3.13 5.01 -4.52
C CYS A 9 -1.64 4.70 -4.40
N ILE A 10 -1.21 4.28 -3.22
CA ILE A 10 0.19 3.96 -2.92
C ILE A 10 0.31 2.61 -2.22
N ALA A 11 1.44 1.94 -2.43
CA ALA A 11 1.92 0.96 -1.47
C ALA A 11 2.42 1.70 -0.23
N ASN A 12 1.91 1.35 0.94
CA ASN A 12 2.29 1.94 2.21
C ASN A 12 3.45 1.16 2.84
N GLY A 13 4.61 1.79 2.93
CA GLY A 13 5.81 1.16 3.49
C GLY A 13 6.84 2.17 3.98
N SER A 14 7.65 1.78 4.96
CA SER A 14 8.73 2.59 5.54
C SER A 14 10.13 2.16 5.09
N TYR A 15 10.22 1.43 3.97
CA TYR A 15 11.46 0.84 3.45
C TYR A 15 12.08 1.64 2.27
N ASN A 16 11.91 2.97 2.25
CA ASN A 16 12.71 3.86 1.41
C ASN A 16 13.97 4.41 2.13
N GLY A 17 14.20 4.06 3.39
CA GLY A 17 15.30 4.57 4.20
C GLY A 17 16.71 4.27 3.64
N PRO A 18 17.72 5.09 4.00
CA PRO A 18 19.08 4.95 3.50
C PRO A 18 19.85 3.77 4.11
N PHE A 19 19.44 3.29 5.29
CA PHE A 19 20.13 2.23 6.02
C PHE A 19 19.54 0.86 5.70
N PHE A 20 20.40 -0.07 5.23
CA PHE A 20 20.01 -1.41 4.81
C PHE A 20 19.24 -2.19 5.88
N VAL A 21 19.75 -2.29 7.12
CA VAL A 21 19.15 -3.13 8.17
C VAL A 21 17.70 -2.70 8.48
N THR A 22 17.48 -1.40 8.66
CA THR A 22 16.13 -0.87 8.91
C THR A 22 15.22 -1.14 7.72
N ARG A 23 15.71 -0.88 6.50
CA ARG A 23 14.95 -1.11 5.28
C ARG A 23 14.57 -2.58 5.09
N PHE A 24 15.54 -3.48 5.25
CA PHE A 24 15.35 -4.93 5.13
C PHE A 24 14.29 -5.43 6.10
N ARG A 25 14.36 -5.00 7.37
CA ARG A 25 13.37 -5.40 8.38
C ARG A 25 11.96 -4.95 8.02
N GLU A 26 11.79 -3.68 7.61
CA GLU A 26 10.47 -3.16 7.24
C GLU A 26 9.92 -3.81 5.96
N ALA A 27 10.79 -4.09 4.99
CA ALA A 27 10.44 -4.82 3.77
C ALA A 27 10.03 -6.26 4.07
N LEU A 28 10.79 -6.97 4.91
CA LEU A 28 10.47 -8.33 5.34
C LEU A 28 9.08 -8.39 5.94
N PHE A 29 8.74 -7.50 6.87
CA PHE A 29 7.40 -7.49 7.45
C PHE A 29 6.30 -7.13 6.44
N HIS A 30 6.58 -6.22 5.49
CA HIS A 30 5.62 -5.87 4.45
C HIS A 30 5.33 -7.05 3.51
N PHE A 31 6.38 -7.67 2.96
CA PHE A 31 6.22 -8.80 2.06
C PHE A 31 5.68 -10.04 2.78
N SER A 32 6.13 -10.34 4.00
CA SER A 32 5.56 -11.46 4.78
C SER A 32 4.05 -11.35 4.96
N ALA A 33 3.52 -10.14 5.18
CA ALA A 33 2.07 -9.96 5.26
C ALA A 33 1.35 -10.24 3.93
N LEU A 34 1.95 -9.87 2.80
CA LEU A 34 1.41 -10.19 1.47
C LEU A 34 1.45 -11.70 1.18
N TYR A 35 2.55 -12.37 1.47
CA TYR A 35 2.67 -13.82 1.28
C TYR A 35 1.75 -14.61 2.22
N ASP A 36 1.61 -14.18 3.48
CA ASP A 36 0.67 -14.79 4.43
C ASP A 36 -0.78 -14.61 3.98
N MET A 37 -1.12 -13.46 3.39
CA MET A 37 -2.43 -13.23 2.77
C MET A 37 -2.68 -14.20 1.61
N TYR A 38 -1.74 -14.37 0.68
CA TYR A 38 -1.90 -15.36 -0.42
C TYR A 38 -1.95 -16.79 0.10
N ASP A 39 -1.16 -17.14 1.11
CA ASP A 39 -1.17 -18.48 1.68
C ASP A 39 -2.49 -18.81 2.37
N THR A 40 -3.13 -17.81 2.96
CA THR A 40 -4.44 -17.95 3.60
C THR A 40 -5.57 -18.04 2.59
N LEU A 41 -5.51 -17.27 1.50
CA LEU A 41 -6.66 -17.04 0.63
C LEU A 41 -6.66 -17.82 -0.69
N VAL A 42 -5.49 -18.27 -1.16
CA VAL A 42 -5.34 -18.82 -2.50
C VAL A 42 -4.58 -20.15 -2.45
N PRO A 43 -5.09 -21.24 -3.07
CA PRO A 43 -4.39 -22.53 -3.12
C PRO A 43 -2.97 -22.40 -3.69
N ARG A 44 -2.03 -23.21 -3.18
CA ARG A 44 -0.60 -23.15 -3.57
C ARG A 44 -0.35 -23.57 -5.01
N GLU A 45 -1.19 -24.44 -5.54
CA GLU A 45 -1.13 -24.96 -6.91
C GLU A 45 -1.62 -23.94 -7.94
N ASN A 46 -2.25 -22.85 -7.49
CA ASN A 46 -2.77 -21.81 -8.35
C ASN A 46 -1.62 -21.08 -9.07
N GLN A 47 -1.58 -21.22 -10.39
CA GLN A 47 -0.52 -20.63 -11.21
C GLN A 47 -0.49 -19.10 -11.17
N TRP A 48 -1.65 -18.45 -10.97
CA TRP A 48 -1.71 -16.99 -10.82
C TRP A 48 -1.09 -16.54 -9.50
N ARG A 49 -1.29 -17.31 -8.41
CA ARG A 49 -0.60 -17.06 -7.14
C ARG A 49 0.92 -17.13 -7.33
N LEU A 50 1.41 -18.21 -7.93
CA LEU A 50 2.84 -18.39 -8.20
C LEU A 50 3.41 -17.24 -9.06
N MET A 51 2.67 -16.80 -10.06
CA MET A 51 3.06 -15.65 -10.87
C MET A 51 3.15 -14.37 -10.04
N LEU A 52 2.15 -14.07 -9.20
CA LEU A 52 2.11 -12.85 -8.38
C LEU A 52 3.24 -12.85 -7.36
N GLU A 53 3.42 -13.96 -6.66
CA GLU A 53 4.49 -14.14 -5.69
C GLU A 53 5.87 -13.99 -6.34
N LYS A 54 6.11 -14.62 -7.50
CA LYS A 54 7.44 -14.60 -8.12
C LYS A 54 7.72 -13.29 -8.86
N GLU A 55 6.82 -12.87 -9.73
CA GLU A 55 7.08 -11.84 -10.75
C GLU A 55 6.68 -10.44 -10.29
N MET A 56 5.78 -10.30 -9.32
CA MET A 56 5.45 -9.00 -8.74
C MET A 56 6.17 -8.80 -7.41
N TYR A 57 5.78 -9.54 -6.37
CA TYR A 57 6.29 -9.29 -5.01
C TYR A 57 7.73 -9.75 -4.82
N GLY A 58 8.10 -10.89 -5.41
CA GLY A 58 9.47 -11.41 -5.35
C GLY A 58 10.47 -10.46 -6.01
N ARG A 59 10.13 -9.92 -7.19
CA ARG A 59 10.96 -8.90 -7.86
C ARG A 59 11.05 -7.60 -7.07
N ALA A 60 9.94 -7.12 -6.51
CA ALA A 60 9.94 -5.92 -5.67
C ALA A 60 10.82 -6.11 -4.42
N ALA A 61 10.67 -7.24 -3.72
CA ALA A 61 11.50 -7.59 -2.57
C ALA A 61 12.99 -7.65 -2.94
N MET A 62 13.33 -8.31 -4.05
CA MET A 62 14.71 -8.37 -4.55
C MET A 62 15.26 -6.98 -4.84
N ASN A 63 14.49 -6.08 -5.46
CA ASN A 63 14.97 -4.72 -5.72
C ASN A 63 15.24 -3.93 -4.43
N VAL A 64 14.39 -4.06 -3.41
CA VAL A 64 14.57 -3.38 -2.11
C VAL A 64 15.82 -3.87 -1.38
N VAL A 65 16.13 -5.17 -1.50
CA VAL A 65 17.22 -5.82 -0.77
C VAL A 65 18.56 -5.73 -1.52
N ALA A 66 18.57 -6.02 -2.82
CA ALA A 66 19.80 -6.20 -3.58
C ALA A 66 20.31 -4.92 -4.27
N CYS A 67 19.44 -3.95 -4.54
CA CYS A 67 19.81 -2.75 -5.28
C CYS A 67 20.02 -1.54 -4.36
N GLU A 68 20.82 -0.58 -4.82
CA GLU A 68 21.03 0.72 -4.18
C GLU A 68 21.04 1.85 -5.22
N GLY A 69 21.11 3.11 -4.77
CA GLY A 69 21.22 4.26 -5.66
C GLY A 69 20.08 4.32 -6.69
N LEU A 70 20.42 4.55 -7.97
CA LEU A 70 19.43 4.63 -9.05
C LEU A 70 18.84 3.27 -9.45
N GLU A 71 19.52 2.16 -9.14
CA GLU A 71 19.05 0.82 -9.45
C GLU A 71 17.93 0.36 -8.51
N ARG A 72 17.87 0.94 -7.31
CA ARG A 72 16.75 0.73 -6.39
C ARG A 72 15.58 1.61 -6.78
N VAL A 73 14.59 1.01 -7.43
CA VAL A 73 13.36 1.66 -7.90
C VAL A 73 12.22 1.54 -6.89
N GLU A 74 12.19 0.47 -6.10
CA GLU A 74 11.20 0.25 -5.06
C GLU A 74 11.49 1.13 -3.84
N ARG A 75 10.70 2.19 -3.72
CA ARG A 75 10.89 3.28 -2.74
C ARG A 75 9.59 3.71 -2.07
N PRO A 76 8.78 2.78 -1.54
CA PRO A 76 7.53 3.18 -0.90
C PRO A 76 7.81 3.98 0.36
N GLU A 77 6.95 4.97 0.55
CA GLU A 77 6.89 5.84 1.70
C GLU A 77 5.52 5.65 2.36
N THR A 78 5.43 6.00 3.64
CA THR A 78 4.16 5.94 4.36
C THR A 78 3.15 6.94 3.80
N TYR A 79 1.86 6.68 3.95
CA TYR A 79 0.82 7.65 3.54
C TYR A 79 0.98 9.02 4.21
N LYS A 80 1.54 9.08 5.43
CA LYS A 80 1.87 10.35 6.11
C LYS A 80 3.00 11.12 5.44
N GLN A 81 4.02 10.43 4.92
CA GLN A 81 5.07 11.07 4.12
C GLN A 81 4.53 11.56 2.78
N TRP A 82 3.66 10.78 2.14
CA TRP A 82 2.97 11.19 0.92
C TRP A 82 2.04 12.38 1.15
N GLN A 83 1.31 12.42 2.26
CA GLN A 83 0.50 13.57 2.67
C GLN A 83 1.36 14.85 2.65
N ALA A 84 2.48 14.84 3.37
CA ALA A 84 3.37 16.00 3.44
C ALA A 84 3.96 16.38 2.07
N ARG A 85 4.30 15.39 1.24
CA ARG A 85 4.85 15.61 -0.10
C ARG A 85 3.83 16.27 -1.03
N VAL A 86 2.62 15.74 -1.08
CA VAL A 86 1.56 16.21 -1.98
C VAL A 86 1.00 17.56 -1.53
N SER A 87 0.85 17.78 -0.21
CA SER A 87 0.48 19.11 0.31
C SER A 87 1.53 20.17 -0.01
N ARG A 88 2.83 19.88 0.13
CA ARG A 88 3.90 20.81 -0.27
C ARG A 88 3.93 21.09 -1.78
N ALA A 89 3.40 20.18 -2.59
CA ALA A 89 3.26 20.38 -4.02
C ALA A 89 2.05 21.25 -4.40
N GLY A 90 1.33 21.82 -3.42
CA GLY A 90 0.20 22.72 -3.66
C GLY A 90 -1.12 21.99 -3.89
N PHE A 91 -1.29 20.79 -3.33
CA PHE A 91 -2.56 20.07 -3.38
C PHE A 91 -3.25 20.06 -2.02
N LYS A 92 -4.58 20.19 -2.05
CA LYS A 92 -5.45 20.06 -0.89
C LYS A 92 -6.17 18.71 -0.93
N GLN A 93 -6.12 17.98 0.18
CA GLN A 93 -6.81 16.69 0.30
C GLN A 93 -8.31 16.89 0.40
N LEU A 94 -9.09 16.01 -0.23
CA LEU A 94 -10.53 15.96 -0.09
C LEU A 94 -10.94 14.93 0.97
N PRO A 95 -12.04 15.17 1.70
CA PRO A 95 -12.63 14.14 2.55
C PRO A 95 -13.17 12.98 1.71
N LEU A 96 -13.12 11.77 2.27
CA LEU A 96 -13.72 10.60 1.64
C LEU A 96 -15.24 10.65 1.75
N ASN A 97 -15.93 10.10 0.74
CA ASN A 97 -17.38 10.00 0.77
C ASN A 97 -17.80 8.96 1.83
N ARG A 98 -18.52 9.41 2.86
CA ARG A 98 -18.93 8.56 4.00
C ARG A 98 -19.81 7.38 3.60
N GLU A 99 -20.76 7.59 2.68
CA GLU A 99 -21.65 6.51 2.20
C GLU A 99 -20.86 5.46 1.43
N LEU A 100 -19.89 5.89 0.63
CA LEU A 100 -19.01 4.99 -0.12
C LEU A 100 -18.10 4.19 0.83
N MET A 101 -17.53 4.84 1.84
CA MET A 101 -16.69 4.18 2.86
C MET A 101 -17.48 3.16 3.67
N ALA A 102 -18.72 3.49 4.07
CA ALA A 102 -19.62 2.54 4.73
C ALA A 102 -19.92 1.34 3.82
N LYS A 103 -20.29 1.60 2.56
CA LYS A 103 -20.56 0.53 1.58
C LYS A 103 -19.35 -0.39 1.34
N PHE A 104 -18.13 0.15 1.33
CA PHE A 104 -16.93 -0.66 1.21
C PHE A 104 -16.66 -1.49 2.46
N ARG A 105 -16.87 -0.92 3.65
CA ARG A 105 -16.77 -1.63 4.92
C ARG A 105 -17.73 -2.83 4.95
N ASP A 106 -19.01 -2.61 4.65
CA ASP A 106 -20.03 -3.67 4.62
C ASP A 106 -19.66 -4.79 3.64
N LYS A 107 -19.14 -4.44 2.45
CA LYS A 107 -18.70 -5.43 1.46
C LYS A 107 -17.49 -6.23 1.91
N ILE A 108 -16.54 -5.59 2.56
CA ILE A 108 -15.33 -6.26 3.06
C ILE A 108 -15.72 -7.22 4.18
N GLU A 109 -16.56 -6.79 5.11
CA GLU A 109 -17.08 -7.65 6.18
C GLU A 109 -17.92 -8.83 5.66
N ALA A 110 -18.70 -8.61 4.60
CA ALA A 110 -19.58 -9.65 4.05
C ALA A 110 -18.85 -10.68 3.17
N TRP A 111 -17.84 -10.27 2.38
CA TRP A 111 -17.30 -11.08 1.30
C TRP A 111 -15.82 -11.43 1.42
N TYR A 112 -15.07 -10.75 2.29
CA TYR A 112 -13.64 -10.94 2.43
C TYR A 112 -13.29 -11.63 3.75
N HIS A 113 -12.09 -12.19 3.81
CA HIS A 113 -11.57 -12.81 5.02
C HIS A 113 -11.47 -11.79 6.16
N LYS A 114 -11.83 -12.19 7.38
CA LYS A 114 -11.84 -11.33 8.58
C LYS A 114 -10.53 -10.62 8.91
N ASP A 115 -9.42 -11.12 8.38
CA ASP A 115 -8.08 -10.55 8.61
C ASP A 115 -7.74 -9.40 7.65
N PHE A 116 -8.58 -9.14 6.64
CA PHE A 116 -8.48 -7.91 5.87
C PHE A 116 -8.76 -6.71 6.77
N LEU A 117 -7.88 -5.72 6.70
CA LEU A 117 -8.05 -4.44 7.36
C LEU A 117 -8.60 -3.43 6.34
N PHE A 118 -9.65 -2.73 6.75
CA PHE A 118 -10.19 -1.58 6.04
C PHE A 118 -10.49 -0.46 7.03
N ASP A 119 -9.78 0.65 6.89
CA ASP A 119 -9.86 1.75 7.85
C ASP A 119 -9.75 3.13 7.17
N GLU A 120 -10.02 4.18 7.93
CA GLU A 120 -9.87 5.56 7.52
C GLU A 120 -8.98 6.33 8.52
N ASP A 121 -7.89 6.92 8.03
CA ASP A 121 -7.09 7.87 8.81
C ASP A 121 -6.83 9.13 8.00
N SER A 122 -7.19 10.30 8.53
CA SER A 122 -6.84 11.59 7.95
C SER A 122 -7.24 11.68 6.46
N ASN A 123 -8.46 11.24 6.13
CA ASN A 123 -9.00 11.12 4.76
C ASN A 123 -8.23 10.18 3.82
N TRP A 124 -7.41 9.27 4.35
CA TRP A 124 -6.86 8.13 3.61
C TRP A 124 -7.72 6.90 3.85
N MET A 125 -8.10 6.23 2.77
CA MET A 125 -8.67 4.89 2.80
C MET A 125 -7.52 3.90 2.91
N LEU A 126 -7.44 3.18 4.02
CA LEU A 126 -6.37 2.26 4.36
C LEU A 126 -6.82 0.82 4.10
N GLN A 127 -6.01 0.04 3.38
CA GLN A 127 -6.22 -1.40 3.21
C GLN A 127 -5.02 -2.18 3.75
N GLY A 128 -5.28 -3.31 4.39
CA GLY A 128 -4.24 -4.09 5.04
C GLY A 128 -4.60 -5.53 5.32
N TRP A 129 -3.70 -6.20 6.04
CA TRP A 129 -3.82 -7.60 6.43
C TRP A 129 -3.24 -7.81 7.83
N LYS A 130 -4.00 -8.46 8.73
CA LYS A 130 -3.63 -8.76 10.13
C LYS A 130 -3.02 -7.56 10.86
N GLY A 131 -3.68 -6.40 10.75
CA GLY A 131 -3.28 -5.16 11.41
C GLY A 131 -2.16 -4.36 10.71
N ARG A 132 -1.55 -4.87 9.65
CA ARG A 132 -0.57 -4.13 8.85
C ARG A 132 -1.24 -3.43 7.67
N ILE A 133 -1.07 -2.11 7.57
CA ILE A 133 -1.53 -1.31 6.43
C ILE A 133 -0.58 -1.54 5.25
N LEU A 134 -1.11 -2.07 4.15
CA LEU A 134 -0.37 -2.41 2.93
C LEU A 134 -0.53 -1.36 1.85
N TYR A 135 -1.73 -0.78 1.73
CA TYR A 135 -2.09 0.21 0.73
C TYR A 135 -2.86 1.35 1.35
N ALA A 136 -2.74 2.52 0.72
CA ALA A 136 -3.49 3.70 1.11
C ALA A 136 -3.96 4.45 -0.14
N SER A 137 -5.18 4.97 -0.11
CA SER A 137 -5.77 5.73 -1.21
C SER A 137 -6.41 7.03 -0.72
N THR A 138 -6.33 8.08 -1.52
CA THR A 138 -6.94 9.39 -1.19
C THR A 138 -7.21 10.19 -2.47
N CYS A 139 -7.96 11.29 -2.33
CA CYS A 139 -8.24 12.24 -3.40
C CYS A 139 -7.69 13.64 -3.06
N TRP A 140 -7.24 14.34 -4.09
CA TRP A 140 -6.66 15.68 -3.98
C TRP A 140 -7.22 16.60 -5.05
N VAL A 141 -7.21 17.91 -4.78
CA VAL A 141 -7.43 18.98 -5.75
C VAL A 141 -6.26 19.95 -5.72
N PRO A 142 -5.91 20.60 -6.84
CA PRO A 142 -5.00 21.74 -6.82
C PRO A 142 -5.52 22.81 -5.85
N ALA A 143 -4.63 23.37 -5.03
CA ALA A 143 -4.94 24.47 -4.13
C ALA A 143 -5.06 25.82 -4.86
#